data_AF-A0AAD9XK10-F1
#
_entry.id   AF-A0AAD9XK10-F1
#
_cell.length_a   1.000
_cell.length_b   1.000
_cell.length_c   1.000
_cell.angle_alpha   90.00
_cell.angle_beta   90.00
_cell.angle_gamma   90.00
#
_symmetry.space_group_name_H-M   'P 1'
#
loop_
_entity.id
_entity.type
_entity.pdbx_description
1 polymer ?
#
loop_
_entity_poly.entity_id
_entity_poly.type
_entity_poly.pdbx_seq_one_letter_code
_entity_poly.pdbx_strand_id
1 'polypeptide(L)'
;MKKSGIVLNCIGMAWQAKDHSDAIVQTLTFDIMSSLIVGIEQGAMSNTLAELFEHMMYGLPASNSSVRANIVQGSFRRALGDFEYQGYTIPKGWQVMLASSVTHMDEQLLPDPSKFDPTFLPLLYLLILTKKTYKKLPPGSWGLPFLGQSLSFLHAMRTNTAENWVQERVRKYGPVSKFNFLGTPTVFLHGQAANKFIYTCDCNTLANQQPTSIRRLMGERNITELSGIDHKRVRGALVSFLKPEALKQNVGRMEEEVKKHMEMHWHGKEEVQAMPLMKSLTFSIMSSLIFGLEQGARRDALVEHFKHIINGVLSMPVNLPFTRFNRSLRARAKVRVMVRELIHEKRETLKQQYTSAASANQDLISCLLSLRNEDDSILLSDEEIIDNAIIVMVAGHDTSSILITFMIKLLASDPSVYATIVQEHEEIAKSKASGELLTWEDLAKMKYTWRVAMETLRITPPVFCSFRKVLTDFEYEGYIIPKGWQVMWAACMTQMDEKIFPDPSKFDATRFEKQSPSPPFSFVAFGGGSRMCPGNEFARIETLVTLHYLLSKFTWKLSCEDNSFFRDPMPVFNDGLSIQIKPKKL
;
A
#
# COMPACT_ATOMS: atom_id res chain seq x y z
N MET A 1 16.77 34.28 33.95
CA MET A 1 17.71 33.13 34.06
C MET A 1 16.91 31.82 34.10
N LYS A 2 17.50 30.72 33.58
CA LYS A 2 17.20 29.27 33.77
C LYS A 2 15.86 28.80 34.40
N LYS A 3 15.20 27.85 33.69
CA LYS A 3 14.66 26.49 34.11
C LYS A 3 13.76 26.42 35.38
N SER A 4 12.66 25.64 35.53
CA SER A 4 12.03 24.46 34.86
C SER A 4 10.50 24.49 35.14
N GLY A 5 9.60 23.55 34.78
CA GLY A 5 9.65 22.34 33.92
C GLY A 5 8.89 21.11 34.50
N ILE A 6 8.34 20.25 33.62
CA ILE A 6 7.69 18.91 33.83
C ILE A 6 6.16 18.88 34.11
N VAL A 7 5.52 17.89 33.47
CA VAL A 7 4.09 17.51 33.45
C VAL A 7 3.84 16.33 34.39
N LEU A 8 2.62 16.15 34.92
CA LEU A 8 2.15 14.83 35.35
C LEU A 8 0.65 14.60 35.14
N ASN A 9 0.31 13.35 34.79
CA ASN A 9 -1.04 12.85 34.54
C ASN A 9 -1.77 12.52 35.84
N CYS A 10 -3.11 12.41 35.78
CA CYS A 10 -3.84 11.41 36.54
C CYS A 10 -4.68 10.53 35.59
N ILE A 11 -4.61 9.22 35.81
CA ILE A 11 -5.44 8.17 35.19
C ILE A 11 -6.37 7.65 36.28
N GLY A 12 -7.61 7.32 35.92
CA GLY A 12 -8.51 6.55 36.78
C GLY A 12 -9.27 5.51 35.96
N MET A 13 -8.89 4.24 36.09
CA MET A 13 -9.73 3.10 35.72
C MET A 13 -9.92 2.22 36.94
N ALA A 14 -11.15 1.79 37.18
CA ALA A 14 -11.46 0.64 38.00
C ALA A 14 -12.61 -0.13 37.34
N TRP A 15 -12.55 -1.46 37.36
CA TRP A 15 -13.56 -2.33 36.77
C TRP A 15 -13.79 -3.50 37.72
N GLN A 16 -15.05 -3.81 37.99
CA GLN A 16 -15.45 -5.10 38.53
C GLN A 16 -16.74 -5.52 37.85
N ALA A 17 -16.70 -6.64 37.13
CA ALA A 17 -17.84 -7.10 36.36
C ALA A 17 -18.88 -7.79 37.23
N LYS A 18 -20.16 -7.50 36.93
CA LYS A 18 -21.24 -8.48 37.04
C LYS A 18 -22.29 -8.22 35.97
N ASP A 19 -22.22 -9.09 34.96
CA ASP A 19 -23.25 -9.52 34.01
C ASP A 19 -24.05 -8.54 33.13
N HIS A 20 -24.22 -8.99 31.88
CA HIS A 20 -25.19 -8.60 30.84
C HIS A 20 -25.09 -7.24 30.09
N SER A 21 -24.49 -7.36 28.90
CA SER A 21 -24.92 -6.79 27.59
C SER A 21 -25.01 -5.27 27.33
N ASP A 22 -24.35 -4.86 26.24
CA ASP A 22 -24.68 -3.74 25.33
C ASP A 22 -24.88 -2.31 25.90
N ALA A 23 -23.78 -1.63 26.25
CA ALA A 23 -23.78 -0.15 26.43
C ALA A 23 -22.46 0.62 26.17
N ILE A 24 -21.29 -0.03 26.15
CA ILE A 24 -20.00 0.68 26.42
C ILE A 24 -19.34 1.37 25.19
N VAL A 25 -19.86 1.20 23.97
CA VAL A 25 -19.23 1.77 22.75
C VAL A 25 -19.59 3.24 22.49
N GLN A 26 -20.65 3.77 23.11
CA GLN A 26 -21.08 5.16 22.86
C GLN A 26 -20.30 6.22 23.66
N THR A 27 -19.97 5.97 24.92
CA THR A 27 -19.45 7.01 25.83
C THR A 27 -18.04 7.46 25.49
N LEU A 28 -17.09 6.54 25.28
CA LEU A 28 -15.68 6.89 24.98
C LEU A 28 -15.49 7.62 23.64
N THR A 29 -16.46 7.48 22.74
CA THR A 29 -16.42 8.06 21.39
C THR A 29 -16.94 9.49 21.37
N PHE A 30 -17.72 9.90 22.38
CA PHE A 30 -18.35 11.22 22.44
C PHE A 30 -17.38 12.29 22.97
N ASP A 31 -16.58 12.00 24.00
CA ASP A 31 -15.67 12.98 24.60
C ASP A 31 -14.53 13.42 23.66
N ILE A 32 -14.01 12.49 22.84
CA ILE A 32 -12.99 12.79 21.84
C ILE A 32 -13.56 13.66 20.72
N MET A 33 -14.79 13.39 20.25
CA MET A 33 -15.42 14.21 19.20
C MET A 33 -15.91 15.57 19.72
N SER A 34 -16.43 15.64 20.95
CA SER A 34 -16.79 16.88 21.65
C SER A 34 -15.60 17.85 21.72
N SER A 35 -14.44 17.35 22.16
CA SER A 35 -13.20 18.12 22.26
C SER A 35 -12.69 18.63 20.90
N LEU A 36 -12.95 17.88 19.82
CA LEU A 36 -12.59 18.24 18.44
C LEU A 36 -13.50 19.32 17.84
N ILE A 37 -14.79 19.33 18.19
CA ILE A 37 -15.77 20.30 17.66
C ILE A 37 -15.57 21.69 18.28
N VAL A 38 -15.35 21.77 19.59
CA VAL A 38 -15.14 23.07 20.28
C VAL A 38 -13.88 23.80 19.79
N GLY A 39 -12.84 23.06 19.39
CA GLY A 39 -11.63 23.64 18.79
C GLY A 39 -11.82 24.25 17.39
N ILE A 40 -12.86 23.82 16.66
CA ILE A 40 -13.17 24.33 15.30
C ILE A 40 -13.92 25.67 15.38
N GLU A 41 -14.83 25.85 16.34
CA GLU A 41 -15.63 27.09 16.46
C GLU A 41 -14.85 28.27 17.05
N GLN A 42 -13.75 28.04 17.78
CA GLN A 42 -12.98 29.10 18.44
C GLN A 42 -11.78 29.61 17.62
N GLY A 43 -11.63 29.17 16.36
CA GLY A 43 -10.58 29.67 15.44
C GLY A 43 -9.14 29.35 15.86
N ALA A 44 -8.94 28.45 16.82
CA ALA A 44 -7.68 28.23 17.51
C ALA A 44 -7.07 26.84 17.25
N MET A 45 -6.98 26.41 15.98
CA MET A 45 -6.21 25.22 15.59
C MET A 45 -5.41 25.45 14.31
N SER A 46 -4.19 24.89 14.26
CA SER A 46 -3.41 24.79 13.02
C SER A 46 -4.05 23.82 12.03
N ASN A 47 -3.86 24.06 10.72
CA ASN A 47 -4.36 23.26 9.59
C ASN A 47 -4.31 21.73 9.81
N THR A 48 -3.26 21.24 10.49
CA THR A 48 -3.03 19.83 10.87
C THR A 48 -4.20 19.11 11.55
N LEU A 49 -5.11 19.82 12.24
CA LEU A 49 -6.27 19.22 12.91
C LEU A 49 -7.53 19.18 12.04
N ALA A 50 -7.68 20.11 11.09
CA ALA A 50 -8.66 20.00 10.02
C ALA A 50 -8.30 18.84 9.06
N GLU A 51 -7.02 18.70 8.73
CA GLU A 51 -6.46 17.56 7.98
C GLU A 51 -6.78 16.20 8.65
N LEU A 52 -6.81 16.16 9.98
CA LEU A 52 -7.17 14.97 10.76
C LEU A 52 -8.65 14.59 10.56
N PHE A 53 -9.54 15.58 10.52
CA PHE A 53 -10.97 15.37 10.28
C PHE A 53 -11.24 14.96 8.82
N GLU A 54 -10.62 15.63 7.84
CA GLU A 54 -10.74 15.26 6.43
C GLU A 54 -10.20 13.85 6.13
N HIS A 55 -9.05 13.46 6.72
CA HIS A 55 -8.53 12.11 6.56
C HIS A 55 -9.39 11.01 7.17
N MET A 56 -10.25 11.34 8.15
CA MET A 56 -11.24 10.40 8.66
C MET A 56 -12.52 10.35 7.80
N MET A 57 -12.90 11.46 7.17
CA MET A 57 -14.24 11.65 6.58
C MET A 57 -14.32 11.58 5.05
N TYR A 58 -13.20 11.66 4.31
CA TYR A 58 -13.23 11.55 2.83
C TYR A 58 -13.67 10.14 2.38
N GLY A 59 -14.93 10.05 1.95
CA GLY A 59 -15.60 8.83 1.50
C GLY A 59 -17.14 8.84 1.50
N LEU A 60 -17.80 9.96 1.84
CA LEU A 60 -19.26 10.12 1.74
C LEU A 60 -19.66 10.77 0.40
N PRO A 61 -20.73 10.30 -0.28
CA PRO A 61 -21.29 10.98 -1.45
C PRO A 61 -21.90 12.34 -1.07
N ALA A 62 -21.79 13.31 -1.97
CA ALA A 62 -22.36 14.65 -1.80
C ALA A 62 -23.88 14.69 -2.05
N SER A 63 -24.67 14.07 -1.17
CA SER A 63 -26.14 14.12 -1.23
C SER A 63 -26.84 13.85 0.11
N ASN A 64 -26.89 14.86 0.98
CA ASN A 64 -28.09 15.22 1.77
C ASN A 64 -27.81 16.38 2.75
N SER A 65 -28.25 17.58 2.39
CA SER A 65 -28.19 18.78 3.23
C SER A 65 -29.39 18.87 4.18
N SER A 66 -29.41 18.06 5.25
CA SER A 66 -30.45 18.16 6.30
C SER A 66 -30.04 17.77 7.72
N VAL A 67 -28.81 17.27 7.97
CA VAL A 67 -28.35 16.91 9.34
C VAL A 67 -27.40 17.99 9.89
N ARG A 68 -27.96 19.18 10.13
CA ARG A 68 -27.30 20.31 10.83
C ARG A 68 -28.28 20.98 11.80
N ALA A 69 -28.80 20.21 12.77
CA ALA A 69 -29.47 20.72 13.96
C ALA A 69 -29.51 19.63 15.05
N ASN A 70 -29.49 20.08 16.32
CA ASN A 70 -29.68 19.28 17.54
C ASN A 70 -28.59 18.25 17.90
N ILE A 71 -27.71 18.63 18.83
CA ILE A 71 -27.41 17.94 20.11
C ILE A 71 -26.32 18.78 20.82
N VAL A 72 -26.72 19.58 21.81
CA VAL A 72 -25.82 20.21 22.80
C VAL A 72 -26.59 20.32 24.12
N GLN A 73 -26.38 19.38 25.05
CA GLN A 73 -26.76 19.55 26.46
C GLN A 73 -25.73 18.89 27.40
N GLY A 74 -24.65 19.62 27.64
CA GLY A 74 -23.84 19.52 28.86
C GLY A 74 -23.69 20.94 29.41
N SER A 75 -24.21 21.20 30.62
CA SER A 75 -24.40 22.57 31.12
C SER A 75 -23.13 23.19 31.70
N PHE A 76 -22.25 23.73 30.85
CA PHE A 76 -21.17 24.61 31.29
C PHE A 76 -21.74 25.89 31.92
N ARG A 77 -21.27 26.24 33.12
CA ARG A 77 -21.55 27.54 33.74
C ARG A 77 -20.30 28.39 33.81
N ARG A 78 -20.45 29.68 33.53
CA ARG A 78 -19.37 30.67 33.69
C ARG A 78 -19.34 31.15 35.13
N ALA A 79 -18.17 31.17 35.75
CA ALA A 79 -17.97 31.72 37.08
C ALA A 79 -18.33 33.23 37.08
N LEU A 80 -19.38 33.62 37.81
CA LEU A 80 -19.89 34.99 37.86
C LEU A 80 -19.10 35.88 38.85
N GLY A 81 -18.29 35.27 39.69
CA GLY A 81 -17.29 35.87 40.59
C GLY A 81 -16.11 34.92 40.75
N ASP A 82 -15.05 35.37 41.43
CA ASP A 82 -13.98 34.48 41.88
C ASP A 82 -14.54 33.55 42.96
N PHE A 83 -14.20 32.26 42.94
CA PHE A 83 -14.62 31.32 43.99
C PHE A 83 -13.55 30.27 44.28
N GLU A 84 -13.47 29.83 45.54
CA GLU A 84 -12.52 28.81 45.94
C GLU A 84 -13.14 27.41 45.96
N TYR A 85 -12.36 26.43 45.52
CA TYR A 85 -12.69 25.02 45.63
C TYR A 85 -11.44 24.21 46.00
N GLN A 86 -11.49 23.48 47.11
CA GLN A 86 -10.39 22.67 47.65
C GLN A 86 -9.03 23.41 47.73
N GLY A 87 -9.05 24.69 48.14
CA GLY A 87 -7.84 25.52 48.29
C GLY A 87 -7.30 26.16 47.02
N TYR A 88 -8.03 26.07 45.90
CA TYR A 88 -7.70 26.75 44.64
C TYR A 88 -8.76 27.80 44.31
N THR A 89 -8.33 29.03 44.06
CA THR A 89 -9.20 30.12 43.60
C THR A 89 -9.40 30.05 42.09
N ILE A 90 -10.66 29.89 41.64
CA ILE A 90 -11.05 29.92 40.23
C ILE A 90 -11.48 31.34 39.86
N PRO A 91 -10.82 32.01 38.89
CA PRO A 91 -11.15 33.41 38.57
C PRO A 91 -12.49 33.58 37.83
N LYS A 92 -13.09 34.74 38.05
CA LYS A 92 -14.30 35.22 37.37
C LYS A 92 -14.14 35.15 35.85
N GLY A 93 -15.17 34.62 35.18
CA GLY A 93 -15.23 34.50 33.73
C GLY A 93 -14.79 33.14 33.16
N TRP A 94 -14.14 32.28 33.96
CA TRP A 94 -13.78 30.91 33.57
C TRP A 94 -15.01 30.01 33.52
N GLN A 95 -15.01 28.98 32.66
CA GLN A 95 -16.08 27.98 32.59
C GLN A 95 -15.76 26.81 33.52
N VAL A 96 -16.74 26.40 34.32
CA VAL A 96 -16.61 25.27 35.26
C VAL A 96 -17.74 24.28 35.03
N MET A 97 -17.38 22.99 35.10
CA MET A 97 -18.31 21.87 35.04
C MET A 97 -18.54 21.32 36.46
N LEU A 98 -19.77 21.40 36.95
CA LEU A 98 -20.17 20.87 38.26
C LEU A 98 -20.95 19.57 38.06
N ALA A 99 -20.43 18.46 38.61
CA ALA A 99 -21.14 17.20 38.75
C ALA A 99 -21.62 17.03 40.20
N SER A 100 -22.87 16.64 40.41
CA SER A 100 -23.52 16.64 41.73
C SER A 100 -24.15 15.30 42.10
N SER A 101 -23.75 14.71 43.24
CA SER A 101 -24.62 13.82 44.05
C SER A 101 -24.05 13.52 45.47
N VAL A 102 -24.25 14.47 46.39
CA VAL A 102 -24.94 14.32 47.70
C VAL A 102 -24.69 13.07 48.63
N THR A 103 -24.32 13.37 49.89
CA THR A 103 -24.52 12.70 51.22
C THR A 103 -23.68 11.50 51.76
N HIS A 104 -23.10 11.78 52.95
CA HIS A 104 -22.91 10.99 54.19
C HIS A 104 -22.19 9.62 54.24
N MET A 105 -21.05 9.59 54.94
CA MET A 105 -20.94 8.95 56.28
C MET A 105 -19.72 9.48 57.07
N ASP A 106 -19.57 9.05 58.34
CA ASP A 106 -18.92 9.76 59.46
C ASP A 106 -17.38 9.80 59.56
N GLU A 107 -16.92 10.62 60.51
CA GLU A 107 -15.55 10.72 61.03
C GLU A 107 -14.97 9.36 61.47
N GLN A 108 -13.68 9.11 61.18
CA GLN A 108 -12.60 9.01 62.18
C GLN A 108 -11.25 8.55 61.59
N LEU A 109 -10.17 8.97 62.25
CA LEU A 109 -8.82 8.37 62.27
C LEU A 109 -7.99 8.34 60.97
N LEU A 110 -6.93 9.15 60.95
CA LEU A 110 -5.70 8.93 60.16
C LEU A 110 -5.00 7.63 60.62
N PRO A 111 -4.44 6.82 59.70
CA PRO A 111 -3.18 6.16 60.04
C PRO A 111 -2.15 5.99 58.89
N ASP A 112 -0.90 6.28 59.28
CA ASP A 112 0.35 5.58 58.92
C ASP A 112 0.98 5.77 57.51
N PRO A 113 2.17 6.42 57.42
CA PRO A 113 3.00 6.48 56.21
C PRO A 113 3.51 5.13 55.64
N SER A 114 3.33 4.01 56.35
CA SER A 114 3.76 2.68 55.90
C SER A 114 3.00 2.13 54.66
N LYS A 115 1.96 2.82 54.19
CA LYS A 115 1.06 2.39 53.09
C LYS A 115 1.34 3.02 51.72
N PHE A 116 2.52 3.58 51.48
CA PHE A 116 2.93 3.94 50.10
C PHE A 116 3.31 2.68 49.31
N ASP A 117 2.46 2.29 48.36
CA ASP A 117 2.70 1.18 47.45
C ASP A 117 3.93 1.47 46.53
N PRO A 118 5.00 0.66 46.60
CA PRO A 118 6.20 0.88 45.80
C PRO A 118 6.05 0.47 44.31
N THR A 119 4.87 0.07 43.81
CA THR A 119 4.70 -0.45 42.44
C THR A 119 4.58 0.60 41.33
N PHE A 120 4.34 1.88 41.63
CA PHE A 120 4.21 2.94 40.60
C PHE A 120 5.54 3.56 40.13
N LEU A 121 6.59 3.55 40.96
CA LEU A 121 7.93 3.98 40.58
C LEU A 121 8.65 3.01 39.62
N PRO A 122 8.58 1.67 39.80
CA PRO A 122 9.18 0.69 38.90
C PRO A 122 8.70 0.80 37.45
N LEU A 123 7.44 1.13 37.17
CA LEU A 123 6.96 1.18 35.78
C LEU A 123 7.60 2.32 34.97
N LEU A 124 7.77 3.50 35.59
CA LEU A 124 8.47 4.62 34.96
C LEU A 124 9.98 4.35 34.88
N TYR A 125 10.55 3.66 35.87
CA TYR A 125 11.96 3.28 35.92
C TYR A 125 12.31 2.15 34.93
N LEU A 126 11.42 1.18 34.70
CA LEU A 126 11.55 0.12 33.69
C LEU A 126 11.40 0.65 32.25
N LEU A 127 10.65 1.73 32.02
CA LEU A 127 10.63 2.41 30.72
C LEU A 127 11.93 3.20 30.42
N ILE A 128 12.75 3.43 31.45
CA ILE A 128 14.07 4.08 31.36
C ILE A 128 15.20 3.02 31.30
N LEU A 129 15.07 1.90 32.01
CA LEU A 129 16.02 0.79 31.98
C LEU A 129 15.87 -0.04 30.69
N THR A 130 16.99 -0.22 29.97
CA THR A 130 17.21 -0.98 28.72
C THR A 130 17.10 -0.25 27.37
N LYS A 131 16.96 1.09 27.34
CA LYS A 131 17.31 1.83 26.11
C LYS A 131 18.83 1.85 25.90
N LYS A 132 19.35 0.86 25.14
CA LYS A 132 20.70 0.90 24.53
C LYS A 132 20.95 2.30 23.97
N THR A 133 21.88 3.04 24.59
CA THR A 133 22.15 4.43 24.20
C THR A 133 23.13 4.43 23.03
N TYR A 134 22.61 4.23 21.82
CA TYR A 134 23.40 4.22 20.59
C TYR A 134 24.06 5.59 20.34
N LYS A 135 25.39 5.66 20.51
CA LYS A 135 26.19 6.89 20.37
C LYS A 135 26.28 7.43 18.92
N LYS A 136 25.87 6.64 17.92
CA LYS A 136 25.96 6.95 16.48
C LYS A 136 24.65 6.68 15.71
N LEU A 137 23.48 7.10 16.23
CA LEU A 137 22.24 6.99 15.43
C LEU A 137 22.24 7.99 14.26
N PRO A 138 21.56 7.68 13.14
CA PRO A 138 21.35 8.64 12.06
C PRO A 138 20.77 9.99 12.54
N PRO A 139 21.08 11.10 11.83
CA PRO A 139 20.40 12.39 12.04
C PRO A 139 18.92 12.28 11.66
N GLY A 140 18.09 13.18 12.19
CA GLY A 140 16.65 13.21 11.86
C GLY A 140 15.75 13.44 13.06
N SER A 141 14.53 13.89 12.78
CA SER A 141 13.48 14.17 13.77
C SER A 141 12.50 13.01 13.88
N TRP A 142 12.06 12.70 15.11
CA TRP A 142 11.02 11.70 15.33
C TRP A 142 9.65 12.13 14.84
N GLY A 143 9.37 13.44 14.75
CA GLY A 143 8.06 13.99 14.42
C GLY A 143 7.12 14.05 15.63
N LEU A 144 5.81 13.95 15.40
CA LEU A 144 4.79 13.96 16.44
C LEU A 144 4.88 12.70 17.34
N PRO A 145 4.48 12.77 18.62
CA PRO A 145 4.35 11.58 19.46
C PRO A 145 3.45 10.52 18.81
N PHE A 146 3.89 9.25 18.83
CA PHE A 146 3.25 8.06 18.25
C PHE A 146 3.06 8.07 16.71
N LEU A 147 2.56 9.16 16.12
CA LEU A 147 2.30 9.30 14.68
C LEU A 147 3.58 9.56 13.86
N GLY A 148 4.61 10.11 14.50
CA GLY A 148 5.89 10.40 13.86
C GLY A 148 5.78 11.44 12.75
N GLN A 149 6.27 11.09 11.56
CA GLN A 149 6.10 11.89 10.34
C GLN A 149 5.14 11.22 9.34
N SER A 150 4.35 10.23 9.79
CA SER A 150 3.49 9.41 8.92
C SER A 150 2.45 10.24 8.17
N LEU A 151 1.77 11.17 8.86
CA LEU A 151 0.76 12.04 8.25
C LEU A 151 1.38 12.95 7.18
N SER A 152 2.52 13.57 7.47
CA SER A 152 3.26 14.41 6.51
C SER A 152 3.67 13.64 5.25
N PHE A 153 4.15 12.41 5.38
CA PHE A 153 4.49 11.57 4.24
C PHE A 153 3.26 11.11 3.44
N LEU A 154 2.19 10.66 4.13
CA LEU A 154 0.95 10.22 3.48
C LEU A 154 0.22 11.39 2.80
N HIS A 155 0.29 12.59 3.34
CA HIS A 155 -0.16 13.81 2.69
C HIS A 155 0.67 14.09 1.43
N ALA A 156 2.01 14.06 1.51
CA ALA A 156 2.86 14.26 0.34
C ALA A 156 2.64 13.22 -0.78
N MET A 157 2.29 11.98 -0.43
CA MET A 157 1.84 10.97 -1.41
C MET A 157 0.53 11.40 -2.10
N ARG A 158 -0.48 11.83 -1.32
CA ARG A 158 -1.79 12.27 -1.81
C ARG A 158 -1.79 13.61 -2.55
N THR A 159 -0.79 14.46 -2.35
CA THR A 159 -0.59 15.69 -3.14
C THR A 159 0.43 15.51 -4.28
N ASN A 160 0.91 14.28 -4.51
CA ASN A 160 1.92 13.96 -5.53
C ASN A 160 3.25 14.75 -5.37
N THR A 161 3.61 15.09 -4.13
CA THR A 161 4.84 15.80 -3.74
C THR A 161 5.80 14.94 -2.90
N ALA A 162 5.63 13.62 -2.91
CA ALA A 162 6.44 12.68 -2.13
C ALA A 162 7.94 12.72 -2.50
N GLU A 163 8.24 12.98 -3.77
CA GLU A 163 9.58 13.24 -4.30
C GLU A 163 10.22 14.43 -3.58
N ASN A 164 9.51 15.56 -3.51
CA ASN A 164 9.96 16.77 -2.82
C ASN A 164 10.16 16.53 -1.31
N TRP A 165 9.27 15.75 -0.68
CA TRP A 165 9.39 15.35 0.73
C TRP A 165 10.67 14.54 0.98
N VAL A 166 11.02 13.62 0.06
CA VAL A 166 12.26 12.85 0.12
C VAL A 166 13.48 13.75 -0.14
N GLN A 167 13.44 14.60 -1.16
CA GLN A 167 14.54 15.53 -1.49
C GLN A 167 14.84 16.49 -0.33
N GLU A 168 13.82 17.09 0.29
CA GLU A 168 13.99 17.98 1.45
C GLU A 168 14.57 17.22 2.66
N ARG A 169 14.15 15.97 2.89
CA ARG A 169 14.76 15.10 3.91
C ARG A 169 16.25 14.86 3.63
N VAL A 170 16.61 14.53 2.39
CA VAL A 170 18.01 14.28 1.99
C VAL A 170 18.84 15.56 2.09
N ARG A 171 18.30 16.71 1.67
CA ARG A 171 18.94 18.03 1.79
C ARG A 171 19.19 18.42 3.26
N LYS A 172 18.26 18.10 4.16
CA LYS A 172 18.31 18.50 5.57
C LYS A 172 19.10 17.56 6.48
N TYR A 173 19.10 16.26 6.19
CA TYR A 173 19.69 15.24 7.07
C TYR A 173 20.73 14.34 6.38
N GLY A 174 20.96 14.49 5.08
CA GLY A 174 21.81 13.59 4.30
C GLY A 174 21.10 12.32 3.81
N PRO A 175 21.80 11.43 3.10
CA PRO A 175 21.24 10.23 2.48
C PRO A 175 20.80 9.14 3.47
N VAL A 176 21.14 9.28 4.77
CA VAL A 176 20.82 8.35 5.84
C VAL A 176 20.18 9.15 6.99
N SER A 177 18.88 8.94 7.25
CA SER A 177 18.17 9.71 8.30
C SER A 177 17.11 8.92 9.05
N LYS A 178 16.88 9.21 10.32
CA LYS A 178 15.85 8.57 11.15
C LYS A 178 14.55 9.38 11.24
N PHE A 179 13.44 8.68 11.45
CA PHE A 179 12.12 9.21 11.75
C PHE A 179 11.22 8.10 12.31
N ASN A 180 10.00 8.42 12.76
CA ASN A 180 8.98 7.40 13.05
C ASN A 180 7.97 7.35 11.90
N PHE A 181 7.68 6.14 11.42
CA PHE A 181 6.71 5.86 10.36
C PHE A 181 5.78 4.71 10.77
N LEU A 182 4.47 4.95 10.68
CA LEU A 182 3.40 4.02 11.07
C LEU A 182 3.66 3.38 12.46
N GLY A 183 4.05 4.22 13.43
CA GLY A 183 4.37 3.83 14.81
C GLY A 183 5.77 3.24 15.01
N THR A 184 6.52 2.95 13.94
CA THR A 184 7.78 2.20 13.99
C THR A 184 9.01 3.11 13.81
N PRO A 185 10.04 3.01 14.68
CA PRO A 185 11.34 3.64 14.46
C PRO A 185 11.94 3.20 13.12
N THR A 186 12.17 4.16 12.23
CA THR A 186 12.53 3.91 10.83
C THR A 186 13.79 4.69 10.46
N VAL A 187 14.73 4.04 9.77
CA VAL A 187 15.78 4.72 9.00
C VAL A 187 15.37 4.81 7.54
N PHE A 188 15.53 5.99 6.94
CA PHE A 188 15.46 6.20 5.51
C PHE A 188 16.87 6.12 4.92
N LEU A 189 17.04 5.30 3.87
CA LEU A 189 18.28 5.20 3.09
C LEU A 189 18.00 5.64 1.65
N HIS A 190 18.94 6.37 1.04
CA HIS A 190 18.79 6.96 -0.29
C HIS A 190 20.05 6.78 -1.16
N GLY A 191 19.85 6.66 -2.47
CA GLY A 191 20.90 6.59 -3.50
C GLY A 191 21.28 5.16 -3.92
N GLN A 192 22.07 5.08 -5.00
CA GLN A 192 22.48 3.80 -5.61
C GLN A 192 23.19 2.86 -4.63
N ALA A 193 24.06 3.40 -3.75
CA ALA A 193 24.76 2.61 -2.74
C ALA A 193 23.78 1.98 -1.72
N ALA A 194 22.72 2.70 -1.35
CA ALA A 194 21.66 2.18 -0.48
C ALA A 194 20.84 1.09 -1.19
N ASN A 195 20.47 1.29 -2.47
CA ASN A 195 19.80 0.26 -3.26
C ASN A 195 20.65 -1.03 -3.32
N LYS A 196 21.94 -0.91 -3.69
CA LYS A 196 22.87 -2.04 -3.72
C LYS A 196 22.90 -2.76 -2.38
N PHE A 197 23.15 -2.05 -1.29
CA PHE A 197 23.16 -2.61 0.05
C PHE A 197 21.85 -3.35 0.37
N ILE A 198 20.68 -2.74 0.20
CA ILE A 198 19.39 -3.34 0.56
C ILE A 198 19.06 -4.59 -0.28
N TYR A 199 19.51 -4.67 -1.54
CA TYR A 199 19.26 -5.81 -2.41
C TYR A 199 20.33 -6.93 -2.30
N THR A 200 21.54 -6.65 -1.80
CA THR A 200 22.61 -7.64 -1.61
C THR A 200 22.88 -8.01 -0.15
N CYS A 201 22.30 -7.30 0.82
CA CYS A 201 22.44 -7.60 2.24
C CYS A 201 21.89 -8.99 2.57
N ASP A 202 22.53 -9.67 3.51
CA ASP A 202 22.16 -11.01 3.95
C ASP A 202 20.83 -11.00 4.73
N CYS A 203 20.15 -12.15 4.73
CA CYS A 203 18.85 -12.29 5.38
C CYS A 203 18.88 -12.34 6.91
N ASN A 204 20.06 -12.40 7.53
CA ASN A 204 20.23 -12.36 8.99
C ASN A 204 20.40 -10.92 9.50
N THR A 205 20.76 -9.98 8.62
CA THR A 205 20.83 -8.54 8.89
C THR A 205 19.56 -7.80 8.47
N LEU A 206 19.11 -7.97 7.21
CA LEU A 206 17.88 -7.37 6.70
C LEU A 206 16.86 -8.42 6.25
N ALA A 207 15.70 -8.43 6.89
CA ALA A 207 14.60 -9.33 6.57
C ALA A 207 13.43 -8.62 5.88
N ASN A 208 12.64 -9.42 5.15
CA ASN A 208 11.33 -9.00 4.69
C ASN A 208 10.41 -8.75 5.90
N GLN A 209 9.81 -7.56 5.94
CA GLN A 209 8.69 -7.21 6.81
C GLN A 209 8.13 -5.89 6.29
N GLN A 210 6.84 -5.89 5.98
CA GLN A 210 6.08 -4.70 5.64
C GLN A 210 5.53 -4.03 6.91
N PRO A 211 5.14 -2.74 6.84
CA PRO A 211 4.41 -2.08 7.92
C PRO A 211 3.15 -2.84 8.30
N THR A 212 2.71 -2.71 9.55
CA THR A 212 1.58 -3.46 10.13
C THR A 212 0.30 -3.38 9.29
N SER A 213 0.04 -2.27 8.61
CA SER A 213 -1.14 -2.13 7.75
C SER A 213 -1.07 -3.01 6.51
N ILE A 214 0.09 -3.10 5.84
CA ILE A 214 0.28 -4.02 4.71
C ILE A 214 0.26 -5.47 5.21
N ARG A 215 1.08 -5.78 6.23
CA ARG A 215 1.25 -7.15 6.74
C ARG A 215 -0.08 -7.78 7.16
N ARG A 216 -0.92 -7.06 7.91
CA ARG A 216 -2.23 -7.59 8.34
C ARG A 216 -3.26 -7.72 7.23
N LEU A 217 -3.08 -7.04 6.09
CA LEU A 217 -3.97 -7.11 4.94
C LEU A 217 -3.53 -8.20 3.93
N MET A 218 -2.24 -8.29 3.66
CA MET A 218 -1.66 -9.28 2.74
C MET A 218 -1.44 -10.65 3.41
N GLY A 219 -1.46 -10.70 4.75
CA GLY A 219 -1.16 -11.89 5.52
C GLY A 219 0.31 -12.00 5.94
N GLU A 220 0.61 -13.00 6.77
CA GLU A 220 1.93 -13.19 7.38
C GLU A 220 2.70 -14.39 6.76
N ARG A 221 2.04 -15.19 5.90
CA ARG A 221 2.61 -16.39 5.26
C ARG A 221 2.83 -16.24 3.75
N ASN A 222 3.12 -15.03 3.29
CA ASN A 222 3.40 -14.73 1.88
C ASN A 222 4.86 -14.36 1.57
N ILE A 223 5.20 -14.37 0.28
CA ILE A 223 6.54 -14.04 -0.25
C ILE A 223 7.11 -12.68 0.22
N THR A 224 6.26 -11.70 0.56
CA THR A 224 6.70 -10.35 1.00
C THR A 224 7.00 -10.23 2.49
N GLU A 225 6.63 -11.23 3.31
CA GLU A 225 6.98 -11.34 4.74
C GLU A 225 8.01 -12.45 5.00
N LEU A 226 7.89 -13.60 4.32
CA LEU A 226 8.77 -14.74 4.56
C LEU A 226 10.24 -14.40 4.24
N SER A 227 11.15 -15.06 4.95
CA SER A 227 12.60 -14.89 4.83
C SER A 227 13.33 -16.23 4.92
N GLY A 228 14.64 -16.24 4.61
CA GLY A 228 15.46 -17.46 4.63
C GLY A 228 14.92 -18.58 3.74
N ILE A 229 14.87 -19.80 4.29
CA ILE A 229 14.44 -21.01 3.58
C ILE A 229 12.97 -20.98 3.17
N ASP A 230 12.07 -20.47 4.01
CA ASP A 230 10.64 -20.37 3.70
C ASP A 230 10.37 -19.45 2.51
N HIS A 231 11.07 -18.32 2.43
CA HIS A 231 11.01 -17.47 1.25
C HIS A 231 11.53 -18.20 0.01
N LYS A 232 12.65 -18.93 0.10
CA LYS A 232 13.20 -19.66 -1.05
C LYS A 232 12.21 -20.71 -1.55
N ARG A 233 11.55 -21.45 -0.64
CA ARG A 233 10.49 -22.44 -0.92
C ARG A 233 9.29 -21.79 -1.61
N VAL A 234 8.66 -20.79 -0.96
CA VAL A 234 7.47 -20.11 -1.49
C VAL A 234 7.77 -19.37 -2.81
N ARG A 235 8.92 -18.72 -2.93
CA ARG A 235 9.35 -18.09 -4.18
C ARG A 235 9.56 -19.12 -5.28
N GLY A 236 10.17 -20.27 -5.00
CA GLY A 236 10.34 -21.35 -5.97
C GLY A 236 9.00 -21.84 -6.52
N ALA A 237 8.03 -22.05 -5.65
CA ALA A 237 6.67 -22.47 -6.00
C ALA A 237 5.88 -21.40 -6.79
N LEU A 238 6.02 -20.12 -6.46
CA LEU A 238 5.42 -19.04 -7.26
C LEU A 238 6.12 -18.88 -8.62
N VAL A 239 7.45 -19.04 -8.67
CA VAL A 239 8.21 -18.94 -9.92
C VAL A 239 7.96 -20.12 -10.86
N SER A 240 7.57 -21.31 -10.37
CA SER A 240 7.22 -22.41 -11.28
C SER A 240 6.01 -22.11 -12.17
N PHE A 241 5.04 -21.32 -11.68
CA PHE A 241 3.91 -20.82 -12.49
C PHE A 241 4.30 -19.67 -13.44
N LEU A 242 5.46 -19.03 -13.19
CA LEU A 242 5.97 -17.87 -13.94
C LEU A 242 7.20 -18.22 -14.80
N LYS A 243 7.45 -19.51 -15.03
CA LYS A 243 8.48 -19.99 -15.99
C LYS A 243 8.08 -19.65 -17.43
N PRO A 244 9.03 -19.45 -18.36
CA PRO A 244 8.73 -19.14 -19.76
C PRO A 244 7.73 -20.11 -20.41
N GLU A 245 7.82 -21.41 -20.10
CA GLU A 245 6.95 -22.45 -20.67
C GLU A 245 5.48 -22.26 -20.23
N ALA A 246 5.26 -21.93 -18.95
CA ALA A 246 3.93 -21.63 -18.42
C ALA A 246 3.42 -20.26 -18.89
N LEU A 247 4.28 -19.25 -18.95
CA LEU A 247 3.93 -17.92 -19.47
C LEU A 247 3.52 -17.98 -20.94
N LYS A 248 4.19 -18.80 -21.78
CA LYS A 248 3.79 -19.06 -23.17
C LYS A 248 2.36 -19.57 -23.30
N GLN A 249 1.95 -20.51 -22.43
CA GLN A 249 0.57 -21.03 -22.40
C GLN A 249 -0.44 -19.96 -21.97
N ASN A 250 -0.04 -19.07 -21.06
CA ASN A 250 -0.89 -17.99 -20.56
C ASN A 250 -1.08 -16.82 -21.57
N VAL A 251 -0.25 -16.68 -22.62
CA VAL A 251 -0.42 -15.62 -23.64
C VAL A 251 -1.81 -15.66 -24.27
N GLY A 252 -2.28 -16.85 -24.68
CA GLY A 252 -3.61 -17.00 -25.30
C GLY A 252 -4.76 -16.63 -24.36
N ARG A 253 -4.63 -16.94 -23.06
CA ARG A 253 -5.61 -16.56 -22.03
C ARG A 253 -5.65 -15.05 -21.78
N MET A 254 -4.48 -14.41 -21.71
CA MET A 254 -4.39 -12.95 -21.60
C MET A 254 -5.02 -12.28 -22.82
N GLU A 255 -4.72 -12.76 -24.02
CA GLU A 255 -5.29 -12.27 -25.27
C GLU A 255 -6.82 -12.43 -25.31
N GLU A 256 -7.35 -13.56 -24.85
CA GLU A 256 -8.79 -13.80 -24.79
C GLU A 256 -9.50 -12.81 -23.84
N GLU A 257 -8.99 -12.62 -22.62
CA GLU A 257 -9.54 -11.62 -21.69
C GLU A 257 -9.38 -10.19 -22.21
N VAL A 258 -8.28 -9.86 -22.91
CA VAL A 258 -8.10 -8.57 -23.60
C VAL A 258 -9.16 -8.38 -24.68
N LYS A 259 -9.39 -9.36 -25.57
CA LYS A 259 -10.41 -9.29 -26.63
C LYS A 259 -11.81 -9.09 -26.05
N LYS A 260 -12.23 -9.95 -25.10
CA LYS A 260 -13.50 -9.81 -24.37
C LYS A 260 -13.65 -8.41 -23.76
N HIS A 261 -12.60 -7.91 -23.11
CA HIS A 261 -12.61 -6.58 -22.49
C HIS A 261 -12.79 -5.45 -23.52
N MET A 262 -12.13 -5.53 -24.68
CA MET A 262 -12.30 -4.55 -25.76
C MET A 262 -13.72 -4.58 -26.33
N GLU A 263 -14.30 -5.77 -26.54
CA GLU A 263 -15.69 -5.94 -27.01
C GLU A 263 -16.71 -5.34 -26.03
N MET A 264 -16.57 -5.62 -24.73
CA MET A 264 -17.52 -5.17 -23.71
C MET A 264 -17.43 -3.68 -23.37
N HIS A 265 -16.23 -3.08 -23.41
CA HIS A 265 -16.00 -1.76 -22.81
C HIS A 265 -15.49 -0.67 -23.76
N TRP A 266 -14.98 -1.03 -24.94
CA TRP A 266 -14.37 -0.08 -25.88
C TRP A 266 -15.15 0.07 -27.18
N HIS A 267 -15.69 -1.02 -27.73
CA HIS A 267 -16.48 -0.96 -28.96
C HIS A 267 -17.79 -0.18 -28.75
N GLY A 268 -18.13 0.68 -29.72
CA GLY A 268 -19.31 1.54 -29.65
C GLY A 268 -19.23 2.68 -28.63
N LYS A 269 -18.04 2.98 -28.08
CA LYS A 269 -17.79 4.16 -27.24
C LYS A 269 -16.99 5.21 -28.01
N GLU A 270 -17.28 6.49 -27.73
CA GLU A 270 -16.50 7.63 -28.23
C GLU A 270 -15.53 8.18 -27.18
N GLU A 271 -15.82 7.95 -25.89
CA GLU A 271 -15.02 8.37 -24.75
C GLU A 271 -15.03 7.31 -23.65
N VAL A 272 -13.88 7.09 -23.01
CA VAL A 272 -13.70 6.11 -21.92
C VAL A 272 -12.69 6.62 -20.88
N GLN A 273 -12.85 6.19 -19.62
CA GLN A 273 -11.83 6.37 -18.58
C GLN A 273 -10.82 5.22 -18.64
N ALA A 274 -9.58 5.50 -19.02
CA ALA A 274 -8.57 4.46 -19.25
C ALA A 274 -8.19 3.69 -17.97
N MET A 275 -8.00 4.37 -16.83
CA MET A 275 -7.52 3.72 -15.61
C MET A 275 -8.53 2.73 -15.00
N PRO A 276 -9.84 3.05 -14.87
CA PRO A 276 -10.85 2.08 -14.45
C PRO A 276 -10.91 0.85 -15.37
N LEU A 277 -10.77 1.04 -16.69
CA LEU A 277 -10.77 -0.06 -17.65
C LEU A 277 -9.52 -0.92 -17.53
N MET A 278 -8.32 -0.33 -17.43
CA MET A 278 -7.08 -1.09 -17.22
C MET A 278 -7.09 -1.86 -15.91
N LYS A 279 -7.61 -1.28 -14.81
CA LYS A 279 -7.80 -2.02 -13.55
C LYS A 279 -8.79 -3.18 -13.71
N SER A 280 -9.92 -2.95 -14.37
CA SER A 280 -10.88 -4.03 -14.67
C SER A 280 -10.23 -5.15 -15.50
N LEU A 281 -9.44 -4.82 -16.52
CA LEU A 281 -8.74 -5.77 -17.39
C LEU A 281 -7.70 -6.60 -16.63
N THR A 282 -6.76 -5.98 -15.91
CA THR A 282 -5.75 -6.75 -15.16
C THR A 282 -6.37 -7.56 -14.04
N PHE A 283 -7.46 -7.07 -13.42
CA PHE A 283 -8.23 -7.89 -12.46
C PHE A 283 -8.84 -9.12 -13.13
N SER A 284 -9.32 -8.98 -14.36
CA SER A 284 -9.88 -10.07 -15.17
C SER A 284 -8.84 -11.16 -15.42
N ILE A 285 -7.69 -10.76 -15.98
CA ILE A 285 -6.54 -11.62 -16.27
C ILE A 285 -6.06 -12.33 -15.00
N MET A 286 -5.81 -11.59 -13.92
CA MET A 286 -5.34 -12.19 -12.67
C MET A 286 -6.39 -13.10 -12.01
N SER A 287 -7.70 -12.84 -12.20
CA SER A 287 -8.75 -13.72 -11.66
C SER A 287 -8.77 -15.08 -12.37
N SER A 288 -8.69 -15.09 -13.70
CA SER A 288 -8.62 -16.33 -14.48
C SER A 288 -7.31 -17.08 -14.16
N LEU A 289 -6.17 -16.38 -14.14
CA LEU A 289 -4.86 -17.02 -13.95
C LEU A 289 -4.55 -17.46 -12.50
N ILE A 290 -5.03 -16.75 -11.47
CA ILE A 290 -4.81 -17.15 -10.06
C ILE A 290 -5.85 -18.16 -9.60
N PHE A 291 -7.13 -17.84 -9.82
CA PHE A 291 -8.25 -18.55 -9.21
C PHE A 291 -8.94 -19.53 -10.17
N GLY A 292 -8.66 -19.47 -11.47
CA GLY A 292 -9.45 -20.18 -12.49
C GLY A 292 -10.87 -19.64 -12.59
N LEU A 293 -11.07 -18.33 -12.35
CA LEU A 293 -12.40 -17.70 -12.34
C LEU A 293 -12.66 -16.86 -13.59
N GLU A 294 -13.56 -17.38 -14.41
CA GLU A 294 -14.24 -16.65 -15.47
C GLU A 294 -15.22 -15.60 -14.91
N GLN A 295 -15.83 -14.82 -15.80
CA GLN A 295 -16.79 -13.77 -15.46
C GLN A 295 -18.02 -14.32 -14.72
N GLY A 296 -18.52 -13.56 -13.72
CA GLY A 296 -19.71 -13.90 -12.95
C GLY A 296 -19.60 -13.53 -11.47
N ALA A 297 -20.69 -13.70 -10.73
CA ALA A 297 -20.89 -13.15 -9.39
C ALA A 297 -19.77 -13.44 -8.36
N ARG A 298 -19.10 -14.60 -8.43
CA ARG A 298 -17.97 -14.93 -7.54
C ARG A 298 -16.76 -14.03 -7.81
N ARG A 299 -16.46 -13.74 -9.08
CA ARG A 299 -15.40 -12.82 -9.49
C ARG A 299 -15.76 -11.38 -9.14
N ASP A 300 -17.01 -10.97 -9.33
CA ASP A 300 -17.48 -9.62 -9.00
C ASP A 300 -17.40 -9.32 -7.49
N ALA A 301 -17.78 -10.30 -6.65
CA ALA A 301 -17.61 -10.20 -5.19
C ALA A 301 -16.12 -10.11 -4.78
N LEU A 302 -15.22 -10.83 -5.47
CA LEU A 302 -13.77 -10.65 -5.27
C LEU A 302 -13.33 -9.23 -5.67
N VAL A 303 -13.79 -8.67 -6.80
CA VAL A 303 -13.49 -7.28 -7.22
C VAL A 303 -13.83 -6.30 -6.11
N GLU A 304 -15.05 -6.38 -5.55
CA GLU A 304 -15.51 -5.49 -4.49
C GLU A 304 -14.62 -5.58 -3.24
N HIS A 305 -14.30 -6.80 -2.79
CA HIS A 305 -13.52 -6.99 -1.58
C HIS A 305 -12.03 -6.63 -1.77
N PHE A 306 -11.44 -6.92 -2.92
CA PHE A 306 -10.07 -6.50 -3.22
C PHE A 306 -9.91 -4.97 -3.30
N LYS A 307 -10.89 -4.23 -3.85
CA LYS A 307 -10.91 -2.76 -3.79
C LYS A 307 -10.80 -2.26 -2.34
N HIS A 308 -11.54 -2.86 -1.41
CA HIS A 308 -11.44 -2.51 0.01
C HIS A 308 -10.08 -2.90 0.63
N ILE A 309 -9.49 -4.04 0.25
CA ILE A 309 -8.16 -4.46 0.72
C ILE A 309 -7.09 -3.46 0.26
N ILE A 310 -7.07 -3.11 -1.03
CA ILE A 310 -6.13 -2.16 -1.65
C ILE A 310 -6.20 -0.79 -0.96
N ASN A 311 -7.41 -0.26 -0.73
CA ASN A 311 -7.63 1.02 -0.06
C ASN A 311 -7.17 1.08 1.41
N GLY A 312 -6.77 -0.07 1.99
CA GLY A 312 -6.18 -0.17 3.34
C GLY A 312 -4.65 -0.22 3.34
N VAL A 313 -4.00 -0.44 2.19
CA VAL A 313 -2.54 -0.51 2.07
C VAL A 313 -1.93 0.86 2.44
N LEU A 314 -0.90 0.86 3.29
CA LEU A 314 -0.30 2.06 3.90
C LEU A 314 -1.27 3.01 4.66
N SER A 315 -2.48 2.56 4.99
CA SER A 315 -3.33 3.27 5.95
C SER A 315 -2.77 3.19 7.38
N MET A 316 -3.25 4.07 8.27
CA MET A 316 -2.93 4.00 9.70
C MET A 316 -3.53 2.72 10.31
N PRO A 317 -2.76 1.86 11.01
CA PRO A 317 -3.20 0.53 11.45
C PRO A 317 -4.13 0.54 12.69
N VAL A 318 -5.06 1.49 12.77
CA VAL A 318 -6.06 1.62 13.83
C VAL A 318 -7.30 0.81 13.48
N ASN A 319 -7.67 -0.16 14.32
CA ASN A 319 -8.73 -1.13 14.04
C ASN A 319 -10.09 -0.71 14.63
N LEU A 320 -10.62 0.46 14.24
CA LEU A 320 -11.93 0.97 14.68
C LEU A 320 -12.98 0.91 13.55
N PRO A 321 -14.29 0.69 13.82
CA PRO A 321 -15.29 0.35 12.80
C PRO A 321 -15.39 1.31 11.60
N PHE A 322 -15.16 2.61 11.82
CA PHE A 322 -15.22 3.67 10.81
C PHE A 322 -13.92 3.87 10.01
N THR A 323 -12.81 3.20 10.39
CA THR A 323 -11.52 3.37 9.72
C THR A 323 -11.44 2.62 8.39
N ARG A 324 -10.63 3.14 7.45
CA ARG A 324 -10.26 2.42 6.21
C ARG A 324 -9.70 1.02 6.56
N PHE A 325 -8.76 0.97 7.51
CA PHE A 325 -8.10 -0.27 7.91
C PHE A 325 -9.05 -1.36 8.43
N ASN A 326 -10.06 -1.04 9.25
CA ASN A 326 -11.05 -2.03 9.70
C ASN A 326 -11.90 -2.57 8.53
N ARG A 327 -12.34 -1.70 7.61
CA ARG A 327 -13.07 -2.14 6.40
C ARG A 327 -12.23 -3.10 5.56
N SER A 328 -10.95 -2.77 5.35
CA SER A 328 -10.00 -3.62 4.63
C SER A 328 -9.77 -4.97 5.33
N LEU A 329 -9.69 -5.01 6.66
CA LEU A 329 -9.60 -6.26 7.44
C LEU A 329 -10.85 -7.13 7.30
N ARG A 330 -12.06 -6.53 7.32
CA ARG A 330 -13.33 -7.24 7.06
C ARG A 330 -13.37 -7.82 5.64
N ALA A 331 -12.96 -7.03 4.65
CA ALA A 331 -12.88 -7.49 3.26
C ALA A 331 -11.87 -8.64 3.08
N ARG A 332 -10.68 -8.54 3.70
CA ARG A 332 -9.70 -9.64 3.74
C ARG A 332 -10.30 -10.92 4.33
N ALA A 333 -11.06 -10.81 5.43
CA ALA A 333 -11.70 -11.98 6.05
C ALA A 333 -12.66 -12.68 5.08
N LYS A 334 -13.44 -11.93 4.30
CA LYS A 334 -14.31 -12.49 3.26
C LYS A 334 -13.52 -13.15 2.12
N VAL A 335 -12.54 -12.46 1.53
CA VAL A 335 -11.68 -13.03 0.46
C VAL A 335 -11.01 -14.32 0.92
N ARG A 336 -10.52 -14.36 2.16
CA ARG A 336 -9.90 -15.56 2.76
C ARG A 336 -10.84 -16.77 2.86
N VAL A 337 -12.14 -16.56 3.09
CA VAL A 337 -13.14 -17.64 3.04
C VAL A 337 -13.31 -18.11 1.59
N MET A 338 -13.53 -17.20 0.64
CA MET A 338 -13.71 -17.53 -0.78
C MET A 338 -12.50 -18.26 -1.40
N VAL A 339 -11.28 -17.86 -1.05
CA VAL A 339 -10.06 -18.53 -1.51
C VAL A 339 -9.87 -19.92 -0.86
N ARG A 340 -10.33 -20.11 0.39
CA ARG A 340 -10.31 -21.42 1.04
C ARG A 340 -11.31 -22.39 0.40
N GLU A 341 -12.51 -21.91 0.05
CA GLU A 341 -13.49 -22.69 -0.73
C GLU A 341 -12.91 -23.13 -2.08
N LEU A 342 -12.29 -22.20 -2.84
CA LEU A 342 -11.60 -22.51 -4.09
C LEU A 342 -10.49 -23.57 -3.91
N ILE A 343 -9.74 -23.53 -2.81
CA ILE A 343 -8.73 -24.54 -2.47
C ILE A 343 -9.38 -25.92 -2.25
N HIS A 344 -10.51 -25.99 -1.54
CA HIS A 344 -11.24 -27.25 -1.35
C HIS A 344 -11.79 -27.79 -2.67
N GLU A 345 -12.45 -26.96 -3.47
CA GLU A 345 -12.97 -27.33 -4.80
C GLU A 345 -11.86 -27.90 -5.70
N LYS A 346 -10.75 -27.19 -5.85
CA LYS A 346 -9.61 -27.60 -6.69
C LYS A 346 -8.94 -28.87 -6.19
N ARG A 347 -8.89 -29.11 -4.87
CA ARG A 347 -8.38 -30.38 -4.31
C ARG A 347 -9.24 -31.57 -4.70
N GLU A 348 -10.56 -31.45 -4.66
CA GLU A 348 -11.43 -32.56 -5.08
C GLU A 348 -11.33 -32.80 -6.59
N THR A 349 -11.22 -31.75 -7.42
CA THR A 349 -10.93 -31.89 -8.86
C THR A 349 -9.58 -32.61 -9.10
N LEU A 350 -8.51 -32.22 -8.40
CA LEU A 350 -7.18 -32.83 -8.57
C LEU A 350 -7.14 -34.31 -8.15
N LYS A 351 -7.91 -34.71 -7.13
CA LYS A 351 -8.09 -36.14 -6.78
C LYS A 351 -8.80 -36.92 -7.89
N GLN A 352 -9.84 -36.34 -8.48
CA GLN A 352 -10.60 -36.96 -9.58
C GLN A 352 -9.78 -37.05 -10.87
N GLN A 353 -8.88 -36.10 -11.12
CA GLN A 353 -8.02 -36.07 -12.31
C GLN A 353 -6.81 -37.01 -12.23
N TYR A 354 -6.52 -37.67 -11.11
CA TYR A 354 -5.41 -38.63 -11.03
C TYR A 354 -5.58 -39.86 -11.94
N THR A 355 -6.76 -40.06 -12.52
CA THR A 355 -7.11 -41.16 -13.45
C THR A 355 -7.16 -40.75 -14.93
N SER A 356 -6.95 -39.48 -15.28
CA SER A 356 -6.96 -39.01 -16.68
C SER A 356 -5.99 -37.84 -16.90
N ALA A 357 -5.30 -37.82 -18.03
CA ALA A 357 -4.11 -36.99 -18.23
C ALA A 357 -4.29 -35.50 -17.84
N ALA A 358 -3.34 -34.97 -17.08
CA ALA A 358 -3.41 -33.64 -16.48
C ALA A 358 -3.69 -32.54 -17.51
N SER A 359 -4.73 -31.73 -17.24
CA SER A 359 -5.14 -30.61 -18.09
C SER A 359 -4.00 -29.59 -18.27
N ALA A 360 -3.72 -29.23 -19.53
CA ALA A 360 -2.69 -28.26 -19.93
C ALA A 360 -3.01 -26.80 -19.58
N ASN A 361 -3.90 -26.57 -18.61
CA ASN A 361 -4.57 -25.30 -18.37
C ASN A 361 -4.82 -25.05 -16.87
N GLN A 362 -3.83 -25.31 -16.01
CA GLN A 362 -3.94 -25.05 -14.56
C GLN A 362 -3.85 -23.55 -14.23
N ASP A 363 -4.56 -23.14 -13.18
CA ASP A 363 -4.41 -21.84 -12.50
C ASP A 363 -3.35 -21.90 -11.38
N LEU A 364 -2.98 -20.75 -10.81
CA LEU A 364 -1.96 -20.70 -9.74
C LEU A 364 -2.32 -21.56 -8.53
N ILE A 365 -3.57 -21.53 -8.04
CA ILE A 365 -3.93 -22.33 -6.86
C ILE A 365 -3.82 -23.82 -7.18
N SER A 366 -4.31 -24.26 -8.34
CA SER A 366 -4.12 -25.65 -8.80
C SER A 366 -2.64 -26.03 -8.90
N CYS A 367 -1.80 -25.16 -9.48
CA CYS A 367 -0.36 -25.38 -9.59
C CYS A 367 0.29 -25.53 -8.19
N LEU A 368 0.03 -24.60 -7.27
CA LEU A 368 0.57 -24.64 -5.91
C LEU A 368 0.09 -25.87 -5.10
N LEU A 369 -1.14 -26.34 -5.36
CA LEU A 369 -1.69 -27.56 -4.77
C LEU A 369 -1.10 -28.86 -5.35
N SER A 370 -0.61 -28.84 -6.59
CA SER A 370 0.07 -29.98 -7.23
C SER A 370 1.53 -30.13 -6.82
N LEU A 371 2.17 -29.08 -6.29
CA LEU A 371 3.58 -29.16 -5.87
C LEU A 371 3.77 -30.01 -4.60
N ARG A 372 4.91 -30.72 -4.55
CA ARG A 372 5.31 -31.64 -3.47
C ARG A 372 6.77 -31.41 -3.08
N ASN A 373 7.13 -31.85 -1.88
CA ASN A 373 8.51 -32.01 -1.45
C ASN A 373 9.14 -33.27 -2.09
N GLU A 374 10.44 -33.46 -1.91
CA GLU A 374 11.18 -34.63 -2.41
C GLU A 374 10.71 -35.96 -1.78
N ASP A 375 10.08 -35.90 -0.60
CA ASP A 375 9.48 -37.02 0.14
C ASP A 375 7.97 -37.20 -0.14
N ASP A 376 7.45 -36.59 -1.21
CA ASP A 376 6.03 -36.51 -1.60
C ASP A 376 5.11 -35.86 -0.54
N SER A 377 5.66 -35.17 0.46
CA SER A 377 4.85 -34.40 1.41
C SER A 377 4.40 -33.04 0.82
N ILE A 378 3.43 -32.41 1.48
CA ILE A 378 2.83 -31.14 1.02
C ILE A 378 3.88 -30.00 1.09
N LEU A 379 4.19 -29.37 -0.05
CA LEU A 379 5.17 -28.28 -0.15
C LEU A 379 4.70 -26.97 0.53
N LEU A 380 3.41 -26.67 0.44
CA LEU A 380 2.79 -25.41 0.87
C LEU A 380 1.53 -25.66 1.69
N SER A 381 1.45 -25.02 2.85
CA SER A 381 0.22 -25.01 3.66
C SER A 381 -0.90 -24.19 3.02
N ASP A 382 -2.16 -24.50 3.33
CA ASP A 382 -3.35 -23.72 2.93
C ASP A 382 -3.18 -22.23 3.22
N GLU A 383 -2.59 -21.91 4.36
CA GLU A 383 -2.35 -20.56 4.84
C GLU A 383 -1.32 -19.82 3.96
N GLU A 384 -0.27 -20.52 3.51
CA GLU A 384 0.65 -19.99 2.52
C GLU A 384 -0.03 -19.83 1.15
N ILE A 385 -0.85 -20.78 0.70
CA ILE A 385 -1.55 -20.67 -0.59
C ILE A 385 -2.54 -19.49 -0.57
N ILE A 386 -3.32 -19.33 0.50
CA ILE A 386 -4.26 -18.21 0.68
C ILE A 386 -3.52 -16.86 0.71
N ASP A 387 -2.52 -16.71 1.59
CA ASP A 387 -1.80 -15.45 1.75
C ASP A 387 -1.01 -15.09 0.46
N ASN A 388 -0.46 -16.08 -0.26
CA ASN A 388 0.21 -15.85 -1.53
C ASN A 388 -0.77 -15.50 -2.67
N ALA A 389 -1.93 -16.17 -2.76
CA ALA A 389 -2.95 -15.81 -3.76
C ALA A 389 -3.46 -14.37 -3.57
N ILE A 390 -3.64 -13.92 -2.33
CA ILE A 390 -4.05 -12.54 -2.02
C ILE A 390 -2.99 -11.51 -2.44
N ILE A 391 -1.71 -11.70 -2.08
CA ILE A 391 -0.66 -10.73 -2.48
C ILE A 391 -0.39 -10.75 -3.99
N VAL A 392 -0.41 -11.93 -4.64
CA VAL A 392 -0.17 -12.03 -6.09
C VAL A 392 -1.30 -11.36 -6.87
N MET A 393 -2.54 -11.47 -6.40
CA MET A 393 -3.69 -10.76 -6.99
C MET A 393 -3.51 -9.24 -6.93
N VAL A 394 -3.17 -8.70 -5.75
CA VAL A 394 -2.93 -7.25 -5.58
C VAL A 394 -1.72 -6.79 -6.41
N ALA A 395 -0.65 -7.58 -6.44
CA ALA A 395 0.58 -7.24 -7.16
C ALA A 395 0.39 -7.19 -8.68
N GLY A 396 -0.26 -8.20 -9.28
CA GLY A 396 -0.52 -8.22 -10.72
C GLY A 396 -1.58 -7.22 -11.17
N HIS A 397 -2.61 -6.97 -10.35
CA HIS A 397 -3.70 -6.06 -10.68
C HIS A 397 -3.25 -4.59 -10.79
N ASP A 398 -2.79 -3.98 -9.71
CA ASP A 398 -2.56 -2.52 -9.69
C ASP A 398 -1.28 -2.12 -10.43
N THR A 399 -0.21 -2.92 -10.40
CA THR A 399 1.08 -2.49 -10.96
C THR A 399 1.06 -2.44 -12.50
N SER A 400 0.54 -3.48 -13.15
CA SER A 400 0.37 -3.51 -14.60
C SER A 400 -0.65 -2.50 -15.09
N SER A 401 -1.81 -2.36 -14.42
CA SER A 401 -2.84 -1.41 -14.85
C SER A 401 -2.36 0.04 -14.79
N ILE A 402 -1.55 0.40 -13.78
CA ILE A 402 -0.88 1.70 -13.70
C ILE A 402 0.08 1.87 -14.87
N LEU A 403 0.99 0.92 -15.12
CA LEU A 403 1.94 0.99 -16.24
C LEU A 403 1.24 1.22 -17.58
N ILE A 404 0.25 0.39 -17.91
CA ILE A 404 -0.47 0.49 -19.18
C ILE A 404 -1.21 1.83 -19.28
N THR A 405 -1.83 2.31 -18.20
CA THR A 405 -2.51 3.62 -18.17
C THR A 405 -1.53 4.78 -18.43
N PHE A 406 -0.34 4.76 -17.81
CA PHE A 406 0.67 5.79 -18.06
C PHE A 406 1.25 5.73 -19.47
N MET A 407 1.34 4.54 -20.08
CA MET A 407 1.68 4.40 -21.50
C MET A 407 0.57 4.94 -22.41
N ILE A 408 -0.71 4.69 -22.11
CA ILE A 408 -1.85 5.30 -22.83
C ILE A 408 -1.79 6.83 -22.80
N LYS A 409 -1.50 7.42 -21.62
CA LYS A 409 -1.29 8.87 -21.45
C LYS A 409 -0.12 9.39 -22.29
N LEU A 410 1.03 8.72 -22.23
CA LEU A 410 2.23 9.09 -22.98
C LEU A 410 1.94 9.08 -24.50
N LEU A 411 1.32 8.01 -24.99
CA LEU A 411 0.98 7.82 -26.40
C LEU A 411 -0.02 8.86 -26.92
N ALA A 412 -0.86 9.43 -26.04
CA ALA A 412 -1.74 10.55 -26.37
C ALA A 412 -1.03 11.93 -26.36
N SER A 413 0.17 12.01 -25.78
CA SER A 413 0.89 13.27 -25.51
C SER A 413 2.20 13.42 -26.31
N ASP A 414 2.80 12.31 -26.76
CA ASP A 414 4.06 12.26 -27.52
C ASP A 414 3.84 11.61 -28.90
N PRO A 415 3.67 12.42 -29.97
CA PRO A 415 3.48 11.90 -31.33
C PRO A 415 4.67 11.11 -31.88
N SER A 416 5.90 11.37 -31.41
CA SER A 416 7.11 10.70 -31.90
C SER A 416 7.22 9.28 -31.36
N VAL A 417 6.96 9.12 -30.05
CA VAL A 417 6.85 7.81 -29.40
C VAL A 417 5.66 7.04 -29.97
N TYR A 418 4.51 7.71 -30.17
CA TYR A 418 3.32 7.12 -30.77
C TYR A 418 3.56 6.55 -32.16
N ALA A 419 4.11 7.34 -33.09
CA ALA A 419 4.37 6.90 -34.46
C ALA A 419 5.27 5.65 -34.52
N THR A 420 6.34 5.64 -33.72
CA THR A 420 7.30 4.54 -33.67
C THR A 420 6.69 3.25 -33.11
N ILE A 421 5.88 3.35 -32.04
CA ILE A 421 5.16 2.22 -31.45
C ILE A 421 4.08 1.70 -32.42
N VAL A 422 3.31 2.59 -33.05
CA VAL A 422 2.28 2.19 -34.03
C VAL A 422 2.90 1.42 -35.19
N GLN A 423 4.05 1.86 -35.71
CA GLN A 423 4.77 1.12 -36.75
C GLN A 423 5.15 -0.29 -36.28
N GLU A 424 5.79 -0.41 -35.11
CA GLU A 424 6.20 -1.71 -34.54
C GLU A 424 5.02 -2.69 -34.40
N HIS A 425 3.86 -2.21 -33.95
CA HIS A 425 2.67 -3.03 -33.78
C HIS A 425 1.94 -3.33 -35.10
N GLU A 426 1.93 -2.42 -36.08
CA GLU A 426 1.33 -2.65 -37.40
C GLU A 426 2.15 -3.61 -38.26
N GLU A 427 3.48 -3.61 -38.17
CA GLU A 427 4.33 -4.62 -38.80
C GLU A 427 4.04 -6.03 -38.26
N ILE A 428 3.83 -6.16 -36.94
CA ILE A 428 3.41 -7.43 -36.33
C ILE A 428 2.01 -7.81 -36.83
N ALA A 429 1.02 -6.91 -36.78
CA ALA A 429 -0.35 -7.20 -37.19
C ALA A 429 -0.44 -7.65 -38.66
N LYS A 430 0.33 -7.03 -39.56
CA LYS A 430 0.42 -7.42 -40.99
C LYS A 430 1.03 -8.81 -41.22
N SER A 431 1.78 -9.34 -40.25
CA SER A 431 2.36 -10.69 -40.32
C SER A 431 1.44 -11.82 -39.82
N LYS A 432 0.25 -11.48 -39.30
CA LYS A 432 -0.71 -12.43 -38.73
C LYS A 432 -1.87 -12.70 -39.67
N ALA A 433 -2.36 -13.93 -39.71
CA ALA A 433 -3.63 -14.26 -40.33
C ALA A 433 -4.81 -13.72 -39.48
N SER A 434 -5.97 -13.49 -40.11
CA SER A 434 -7.17 -13.04 -39.41
C SER A 434 -7.59 -14.03 -38.31
N GLY A 435 -7.62 -13.57 -37.07
CA GLY A 435 -7.97 -14.39 -35.89
C GLY A 435 -6.79 -15.16 -35.28
N GLU A 436 -5.60 -15.12 -35.86
CA GLU A 436 -4.40 -15.76 -35.31
C GLU A 436 -3.95 -15.09 -34.00
N LEU A 437 -3.65 -15.90 -32.98
CA LEU A 437 -3.21 -15.42 -31.67
C LEU A 437 -1.76 -14.91 -31.71
N LEU A 438 -1.41 -13.96 -30.84
CA LEU A 438 -0.02 -13.53 -30.63
C LEU A 438 0.84 -14.69 -30.12
N THR A 439 2.00 -14.87 -30.74
CA THR A 439 3.00 -15.83 -30.29
C THR A 439 4.02 -15.17 -29.36
N TRP A 440 4.81 -15.99 -28.65
CA TRP A 440 5.93 -15.50 -27.87
C TRP A 440 6.97 -14.76 -28.73
N GLU A 441 7.14 -15.26 -29.96
CA GLU A 441 8.01 -14.71 -30.98
C GLU A 441 7.51 -13.34 -31.47
N ASP A 442 6.20 -13.09 -31.47
CA ASP A 442 5.62 -11.77 -31.73
C ASP A 442 5.91 -10.78 -30.60
N LEU A 443 5.77 -11.19 -29.34
CA LEU A 443 6.13 -10.37 -28.17
C LEU A 443 7.63 -10.06 -28.10
N ALA A 444 8.48 -10.93 -28.65
CA ALA A 444 9.92 -10.70 -28.77
C ALA A 444 10.29 -9.65 -29.84
N LYS A 445 9.37 -9.30 -30.76
CA LYS A 445 9.55 -8.23 -31.75
C LYS A 445 9.27 -6.84 -31.16
N MET A 446 8.40 -6.72 -30.13
CA MET A 446 7.94 -5.47 -29.51
C MET A 446 9.00 -4.78 -28.61
N LYS A 447 10.19 -4.54 -29.18
CA LYS A 447 11.41 -4.12 -28.45
C LYS A 447 11.40 -2.64 -28.10
N TYR A 448 10.84 -1.79 -28.95
CA TYR A 448 10.70 -0.36 -28.68
C TYR A 448 9.59 -0.11 -27.66
N THR A 449 8.45 -0.79 -27.80
CA THR A 449 7.34 -0.70 -26.84
C THR A 449 7.77 -1.09 -25.43
N TRP A 450 8.59 -2.14 -25.27
CA TRP A 450 9.13 -2.48 -23.95
C TRP A 450 10.14 -1.45 -23.42
N ARG A 451 10.97 -0.82 -24.27
CA ARG A 451 11.86 0.29 -23.85
C ARG A 451 11.07 1.50 -23.35
N VAL A 452 9.96 1.83 -24.02
CA VAL A 452 9.01 2.88 -23.60
C VAL A 452 8.35 2.51 -22.26
N ALA A 453 8.02 1.23 -22.04
CA ALA A 453 7.53 0.77 -20.74
C ALA A 453 8.59 0.90 -19.63
N MET A 454 9.87 0.62 -19.92
CA MET A 454 10.97 0.81 -18.97
C MET A 454 11.18 2.28 -18.60
N GLU A 455 11.13 3.20 -19.57
CA GLU A 455 11.23 4.64 -19.29
C GLU A 455 10.00 5.16 -18.54
N THR A 456 8.81 4.64 -18.84
CA THR A 456 7.59 4.91 -18.06
C THR A 456 7.75 4.48 -16.59
N LEU A 457 8.29 3.28 -16.35
CA LEU A 457 8.61 2.78 -15.02
C LEU A 457 9.82 3.47 -14.35
N ARG A 458 10.70 4.10 -15.11
CA ARG A 458 11.80 4.93 -14.59
C ARG A 458 11.22 6.20 -13.94
N ILE A 459 10.35 6.88 -14.67
CA ILE A 459 9.77 8.18 -14.29
C ILE A 459 8.61 8.03 -13.30
N THR A 460 7.65 7.12 -13.57
CA THR A 460 6.48 6.90 -12.70
C THR A 460 6.31 5.42 -12.33
N PRO A 461 7.13 4.89 -11.42
CA PRO A 461 6.95 3.52 -10.91
C PRO A 461 5.69 3.41 -10.04
N PRO A 462 4.90 2.32 -10.15
CA PRO A 462 3.72 2.09 -9.31
C PRO A 462 4.03 2.07 -7.80
N VAL A 463 5.19 1.55 -7.41
CA VAL A 463 5.63 1.42 -6.02
C VAL A 463 6.67 2.50 -5.68
N PHE A 464 6.27 3.49 -4.87
CA PHE A 464 7.14 4.61 -4.49
C PHE A 464 8.20 4.25 -3.44
N CYS A 465 7.83 3.47 -2.41
CA CYS A 465 8.76 3.09 -1.34
C CYS A 465 8.58 1.63 -0.92
N SER A 466 9.59 1.08 -0.24
CA SER A 466 9.61 -0.30 0.24
C SER A 466 10.26 -0.40 1.61
N PHE A 467 10.03 -1.55 2.28
CA PHE A 467 10.37 -1.74 3.69
C PHE A 467 11.15 -3.05 3.95
N ARG A 468 12.03 -3.00 4.95
CA ARG A 468 12.72 -4.16 5.57
C ARG A 468 12.73 -4.00 7.09
N LYS A 469 12.89 -5.12 7.80
CA LYS A 469 13.21 -5.14 9.23
C LYS A 469 14.69 -5.37 9.44
N VAL A 470 15.25 -4.66 10.40
CA VAL A 470 16.60 -4.85 10.91
C VAL A 470 16.60 -5.98 11.95
N LEU A 471 17.32 -7.07 11.68
CA LEU A 471 17.38 -8.25 12.55
C LEU A 471 18.56 -8.25 13.53
N THR A 472 19.64 -7.55 13.18
CA THR A 472 20.87 -7.36 13.96
C THR A 472 21.29 -5.89 13.89
N ASP A 473 21.97 -5.38 14.93
CA ASP A 473 22.57 -4.04 14.87
C ASP A 473 23.66 -4.04 13.77
N PHE A 474 23.62 -3.09 12.82
CA PHE A 474 24.65 -2.96 11.78
C PHE A 474 25.12 -1.51 11.61
N GLU A 475 26.33 -1.30 11.05
CA GLU A 475 26.84 0.02 10.70
C GLU A 475 26.67 0.29 9.19
N TYR A 476 26.21 1.49 8.84
CA TYR A 476 26.04 1.95 7.47
C TYR A 476 26.33 3.45 7.38
N GLU A 477 27.24 3.86 6.49
CA GLU A 477 27.71 5.25 6.35
C GLU A 477 28.11 5.90 7.70
N GLY A 478 28.78 5.14 8.57
CA GLY A 478 29.22 5.59 9.88
C GLY A 478 28.14 5.63 10.98
N TYR A 479 26.90 5.25 10.68
CA TYR A 479 25.79 5.21 11.63
C TYR A 479 25.40 3.79 12.03
N ILE A 480 25.09 3.59 13.32
CA ILE A 480 24.53 2.34 13.82
C ILE A 480 23.02 2.34 13.56
N ILE A 481 22.55 1.33 12.83
CA ILE A 481 21.14 1.03 12.58
C ILE A 481 20.71 -0.09 13.55
N PRO A 482 19.85 0.18 14.54
CA PRO A 482 19.50 -0.80 15.56
C PRO A 482 18.59 -1.94 15.10
N LYS A 483 18.78 -3.13 15.69
CA LYS A 483 17.84 -4.25 15.67
C LYS A 483 16.43 -3.80 16.03
N GLY A 484 15.45 -4.33 15.28
CA GLY A 484 14.03 -4.06 15.46
C GLY A 484 13.52 -2.79 14.79
N TRP A 485 14.41 -1.93 14.28
CA TRP A 485 14.00 -0.80 13.45
C TRP A 485 13.54 -1.28 12.06
N GLN A 486 12.83 -0.39 11.37
CA GLN A 486 12.48 -0.52 9.97
C GLN A 486 13.50 0.23 9.10
N VAL A 487 13.84 -0.33 7.94
CA VAL A 487 14.47 0.41 6.84
C VAL A 487 13.38 0.75 5.84
N MET A 488 13.24 2.04 5.51
CA MET A 488 12.47 2.51 4.36
C MET A 488 13.43 3.03 3.30
N TRP A 489 13.17 2.74 2.03
CA TRP A 489 13.86 3.41 0.91
C TRP A 489 12.87 3.67 -0.22
N ALA A 490 13.11 4.78 -0.93
CA ALA A 490 12.40 5.13 -2.16
C ALA A 490 13.33 4.88 -3.33
N ALA A 491 13.40 3.61 -3.77
CA ALA A 491 14.35 3.14 -4.78
C ALA A 491 14.21 3.94 -6.11
N CYS A 492 12.97 4.30 -6.44
CA CYS A 492 12.60 5.16 -7.56
C CYS A 492 13.35 6.51 -7.59
N MET A 493 13.73 7.07 -6.44
CA MET A 493 14.44 8.35 -6.41
C MET A 493 15.85 8.26 -7.00
N THR A 494 16.45 7.08 -7.06
CA THR A 494 17.73 6.85 -7.78
C THR A 494 17.52 6.85 -9.29
N GLN A 495 16.31 6.54 -9.76
CA GLN A 495 15.93 6.60 -11.18
C GLN A 495 15.77 8.04 -11.70
N MET A 496 15.77 9.02 -10.78
CA MET A 496 15.67 10.45 -11.04
C MET A 496 16.96 11.22 -10.66
N ASP A 497 18.04 10.52 -10.35
CA ASP A 497 19.36 11.14 -10.11
C ASP A 497 19.98 11.52 -11.46
N GLU A 498 20.15 12.83 -11.69
CA GLU A 498 20.71 13.39 -12.93
C GLU A 498 22.15 12.91 -13.22
N LYS A 499 22.91 12.53 -12.19
CA LYS A 499 24.26 11.96 -12.36
C LYS A 499 24.25 10.55 -12.94
N ILE A 500 23.10 9.89 -12.93
CA ILE A 500 22.87 8.53 -13.40
C ILE A 500 22.05 8.56 -14.69
N PHE A 501 21.01 9.40 -14.73
CA PHE A 501 20.11 9.59 -15.86
C PHE A 501 20.05 11.09 -16.22
N PRO A 502 20.93 11.58 -17.13
CA PRO A 502 20.94 12.99 -17.55
C PRO A 502 19.58 13.45 -18.08
N ASP A 503 19.16 14.69 -17.79
CA ASP A 503 17.80 15.18 -17.99
C ASP A 503 16.72 14.21 -17.45
N PRO A 504 16.71 13.88 -16.15
CA PRO A 504 15.91 12.76 -15.63
C PRO A 504 14.39 12.94 -15.76
N SER A 505 13.90 14.18 -15.92
CA SER A 505 12.49 14.49 -16.20
C SER A 505 12.10 14.32 -17.68
N LYS A 506 13.07 14.31 -18.60
CA LYS A 506 12.82 14.11 -20.03
C LYS A 506 12.59 12.63 -20.32
N PHE A 507 11.46 12.33 -20.94
CA PHE A 507 11.15 11.00 -21.45
C PHE A 507 12.10 10.64 -22.59
N ASP A 508 12.88 9.58 -22.44
CA ASP A 508 13.78 9.07 -23.46
C ASP A 508 13.92 7.54 -23.36
N ALA A 509 13.29 6.82 -24.30
CA ALA A 509 13.34 5.38 -24.37
C ALA A 509 14.71 4.81 -24.82
N THR A 510 15.61 5.64 -25.39
CA THR A 510 16.94 5.17 -25.85
C THR A 510 17.87 4.81 -24.68
N ARG A 511 17.56 5.30 -23.47
CA ARG A 511 18.21 4.91 -22.21
C ARG A 511 18.15 3.40 -21.92
N PHE A 512 17.23 2.67 -22.55
CA PHE A 512 17.06 1.21 -22.38
C PHE A 512 17.49 0.40 -23.60
N GLU A 513 18.28 0.99 -24.50
CA GLU A 513 19.00 0.24 -25.53
C GLU A 513 20.16 -0.57 -24.94
N LYS A 514 20.54 -1.67 -25.61
CA LYS A 514 21.60 -2.57 -25.13
C LYS A 514 22.96 -1.87 -24.97
N GLN A 515 23.16 -0.81 -25.75
CA GLN A 515 24.34 0.04 -25.81
C GLN A 515 24.38 1.07 -24.67
N SER A 516 23.28 1.26 -23.93
CA SER A 516 23.09 2.27 -22.88
C SER A 516 22.88 1.66 -21.48
N PRO A 517 23.72 0.72 -21.00
CA PRO A 517 23.48 0.05 -19.72
C PRO A 517 23.65 1.01 -18.54
N SER A 518 22.56 1.33 -17.83
CA SER A 518 22.64 2.07 -16.57
C SER A 518 23.46 1.30 -15.50
N PRO A 519 24.17 1.98 -14.58
CA PRO A 519 24.94 1.32 -13.54
C PRO A 519 24.08 0.38 -12.67
N PRO A 520 24.61 -0.75 -12.15
CA PRO A 520 23.82 -1.69 -11.35
C PRO A 520 23.09 -1.04 -10.17
N PHE A 521 21.87 -1.49 -9.90
CA PHE A 521 20.99 -0.95 -8.84
C PHE A 521 20.53 0.52 -9.02
N SER A 522 20.66 1.06 -10.24
CA SER A 522 20.16 2.39 -10.61
C SER A 522 18.73 2.36 -11.13
N PHE A 523 18.42 1.46 -12.07
CA PHE A 523 17.05 1.11 -12.44
C PHE A 523 16.56 -0.06 -11.61
N VAL A 524 15.49 0.14 -10.85
CA VAL A 524 15.05 -0.75 -9.76
C VAL A 524 13.52 -0.81 -9.63
N ALA A 525 12.79 -0.52 -10.72
CA ALA A 525 11.32 -0.60 -10.76
C ALA A 525 10.77 -2.00 -10.40
N PHE A 526 11.52 -3.07 -10.69
CA PHE A 526 11.23 -4.45 -10.27
C PHE A 526 12.02 -4.89 -9.04
N GLY A 527 12.66 -3.97 -8.32
CA GLY A 527 13.62 -4.27 -7.25
C GLY A 527 14.89 -4.95 -7.77
N GLY A 528 15.56 -5.71 -6.89
CA GLY A 528 16.82 -6.38 -7.20
C GLY A 528 17.17 -7.53 -6.25
N GLY A 529 18.27 -8.21 -6.56
CA GLY A 529 18.80 -9.33 -5.78
C GLY A 529 17.79 -10.47 -5.59
N SER A 530 17.85 -11.13 -4.42
CA SER A 530 16.96 -12.25 -4.09
C SER A 530 15.47 -11.90 -4.02
N ARG A 531 15.13 -10.59 -4.01
CA ARG A 531 13.78 -10.05 -3.87
C ARG A 531 13.29 -9.31 -5.14
N MET A 532 13.98 -9.48 -6.28
CA MET A 532 13.50 -8.99 -7.58
C MET A 532 12.09 -9.54 -7.88
N CYS A 533 11.22 -8.73 -8.49
CA CYS A 533 9.84 -9.11 -8.81
C CYS A 533 9.81 -10.42 -9.62
N PRO A 534 9.13 -11.48 -9.15
CA PRO A 534 9.02 -12.74 -9.89
C PRO A 534 8.09 -12.61 -11.11
N GLY A 535 7.17 -11.64 -11.11
CA GLY A 535 6.23 -11.38 -12.20
C GLY A 535 6.69 -10.32 -13.20
N ASN A 536 7.99 -10.06 -13.33
CA ASN A 536 8.50 -9.03 -14.26
C ASN A 536 8.21 -9.37 -15.73
N GLU A 537 8.45 -10.62 -16.14
CA GLU A 537 8.13 -11.10 -17.50
C GLU A 537 6.62 -11.24 -17.71
N PHE A 538 5.85 -11.58 -16.66
CA PHE A 538 4.38 -11.56 -16.70
C PHE A 538 3.86 -10.14 -17.02
N ALA A 539 4.28 -9.14 -16.25
CA ALA A 539 3.87 -7.75 -16.46
C ALA A 539 4.29 -7.22 -17.84
N ARG A 540 5.44 -7.69 -18.36
CA ARG A 540 5.86 -7.43 -19.74
C ARG A 540 4.87 -7.99 -20.76
N ILE A 541 4.53 -9.28 -20.67
CA ILE A 541 3.59 -9.93 -21.60
C ILE A 541 2.23 -9.23 -21.54
N GLU A 542 1.67 -9.04 -20.34
CA GLU A 542 0.37 -8.40 -20.13
C GLU A 542 0.31 -6.98 -20.73
N THR A 543 1.37 -6.18 -20.52
CA THR A 543 1.52 -4.84 -21.10
C THR A 543 1.59 -4.88 -22.62
N LEU A 544 2.43 -5.75 -23.19
CA LEU A 544 2.66 -5.85 -24.63
C LEU A 544 1.42 -6.36 -25.40
N VAL A 545 0.76 -7.39 -24.88
CA VAL A 545 -0.51 -7.92 -25.44
C VAL A 545 -1.59 -6.83 -25.38
N THR A 546 -1.80 -6.20 -24.22
CA THR A 546 -2.84 -5.17 -24.06
C THR A 546 -2.63 -3.99 -24.99
N LEU A 547 -1.40 -3.46 -25.09
CA LEU A 547 -1.09 -2.36 -26.00
C LEU A 547 -1.24 -2.76 -27.47
N HIS A 548 -0.88 -4.00 -27.85
CA HIS A 548 -1.09 -4.45 -29.22
C HIS A 548 -2.56 -4.42 -29.65
N TYR A 549 -3.49 -4.86 -28.81
CA TYR A 549 -4.92 -4.78 -29.13
C TYR A 549 -5.47 -3.35 -29.10
N LEU A 550 -5.01 -2.51 -28.17
CA LEU A 550 -5.37 -1.08 -28.15
C LEU A 550 -4.92 -0.36 -29.44
N LEU A 551 -3.66 -0.53 -29.83
CA LEU A 551 -3.04 0.17 -30.97
C LEU A 551 -3.49 -0.36 -32.35
N SER A 552 -3.90 -1.62 -32.43
CA SER A 552 -4.44 -2.22 -33.67
C SER A 552 -5.92 -1.93 -33.87
N LYS A 553 -6.69 -1.67 -32.80
CA LYS A 553 -8.15 -1.43 -32.87
C LYS A 553 -8.54 0.04 -32.73
N PHE A 554 -7.77 0.85 -32.02
CA PHE A 554 -8.15 2.22 -31.69
C PHE A 554 -7.02 3.23 -31.93
N THR A 555 -7.43 4.47 -32.14
CA THR A 555 -6.63 5.68 -31.93
C THR A 555 -7.29 6.49 -30.82
N TRP A 556 -6.52 7.28 -30.08
CA TRP A 556 -7.06 8.06 -28.97
C TRP A 556 -6.32 9.38 -28.76
N LYS A 557 -6.96 10.29 -28.04
CA LYS A 557 -6.39 11.53 -27.50
C LYS A 557 -6.96 11.77 -26.11
N LEU A 558 -6.28 12.60 -25.30
CA LEU A 558 -6.84 13.04 -24.02
C LEU A 558 -8.12 13.85 -24.22
N SER A 559 -9.13 13.64 -23.37
CA SER A 559 -10.36 14.45 -23.37
C SER A 559 -10.17 15.79 -22.68
N CYS A 560 -9.31 15.83 -21.66
CA CYS A 560 -9.02 16.98 -20.81
C CYS A 560 -7.52 17.29 -20.78
N GLU A 561 -7.18 18.56 -20.56
CA GLU A 561 -5.79 18.98 -20.35
C GLU A 561 -5.29 18.57 -18.96
N ASP A 562 -6.16 18.61 -17.92
CA ASP A 562 -5.82 18.08 -16.61
C ASP A 562 -5.75 16.56 -16.65
N ASN A 563 -4.52 16.06 -16.61
CA ASN A 563 -4.17 14.66 -16.51
C ASN A 563 -3.31 14.40 -15.27
N SER A 564 -3.53 15.18 -14.21
CA SER A 564 -2.87 15.04 -12.92
C SER A 564 -3.30 13.76 -12.19
N PHE A 565 -2.42 13.30 -11.31
CA PHE A 565 -2.59 12.09 -10.51
C PHE A 565 -2.06 12.32 -9.10
N PHE A 566 -2.52 11.49 -8.16
CA PHE A 566 -2.04 11.42 -6.79
C PHE A 566 -1.67 9.99 -6.42
N ARG A 567 -1.15 9.75 -5.20
CA ARG A 567 -0.81 8.41 -4.71
C ARG A 567 -1.50 8.10 -3.38
N ASP A 568 -2.41 7.12 -3.37
CA ASP A 568 -3.06 6.63 -2.13
C ASP A 568 -3.32 5.10 -2.18
N PRO A 569 -2.27 4.25 -2.03
CA PRO A 569 -0.84 4.58 -1.94
C PRO A 569 -0.10 4.54 -3.29
N MET A 570 -0.75 4.08 -4.36
CA MET A 570 -0.19 3.97 -5.72
C MET A 570 -0.80 5.05 -6.63
N PRO A 571 -0.16 5.40 -7.77
CA PRO A 571 -0.68 6.39 -8.72
C PRO A 571 -2.13 6.17 -9.16
N VAL A 572 -2.96 7.21 -9.03
CA VAL A 572 -4.37 7.27 -9.48
C VAL A 572 -4.64 8.64 -10.12
N PHE A 573 -5.17 8.66 -11.35
CA PHE A 573 -5.62 9.89 -12.01
C PHE A 573 -6.95 10.37 -11.41
N ASN A 574 -7.10 11.69 -11.23
CA ASN A 574 -8.29 12.28 -10.60
C ASN A 574 -9.60 11.82 -11.27
N ASP A 575 -9.69 11.99 -12.60
CA ASP A 575 -10.85 11.60 -13.41
C ASP A 575 -10.67 10.23 -14.10
N GLY A 576 -9.78 9.38 -13.58
CA GLY A 576 -9.51 8.06 -14.16
C GLY A 576 -8.83 8.07 -15.54
N LEU A 577 -8.27 9.21 -15.96
CA LEU A 577 -7.71 9.49 -17.30
C LEU A 577 -8.74 9.30 -18.43
N SER A 578 -9.57 10.32 -18.67
CA SER A 578 -10.54 10.28 -19.77
C SER A 578 -9.87 10.49 -21.14
N ILE A 579 -10.21 9.62 -22.09
CA ILE A 579 -9.70 9.66 -23.46
C ILE A 579 -10.85 9.55 -24.47
N GLN A 580 -10.79 10.35 -25.54
CA GLN A 580 -11.63 10.19 -26.71
C GLN A 580 -11.01 9.14 -27.63
N ILE A 581 -11.77 8.11 -27.98
CA ILE A 581 -11.31 6.98 -28.79
C ILE A 581 -12.00 6.97 -30.16
N LYS A 582 -11.28 6.50 -31.18
CA LYS A 582 -11.81 6.26 -32.53
C LYS A 582 -11.34 4.90 -33.03
N PRO A 583 -12.24 4.02 -33.50
CA PRO A 583 -11.83 2.77 -34.15
C PRO A 583 -10.90 3.04 -35.34
N LYS A 584 -9.82 2.26 -35.46
CA LYS A 584 -9.04 2.21 -36.70
C LYS A 584 -9.90 1.54 -37.78
N LYS A 585 -9.87 2.10 -39.00
CA LYS A 585 -10.34 1.38 -40.18
C LYS A 585 -9.30 0.28 -40.47
N LEU A 586 -9.75 -0.97 -40.46
CA LEU A 586 -8.95 -2.15 -40.82
C LEU A 586 -8.73 -2.22 -42.34
#